data_AF-A0A3S0DQF5-F1
#
_entry.id   AF-A0A3S0DQF5-F1
#
_cell.length_a   1.000
_cell.length_b   1.000
_cell.length_c   1.000
_cell.angle_alpha   90.00
_cell.angle_beta   90.00
_cell.angle_gamma   90.00
#
_symmetry.space_group_name_H-M   'P 1'
#
loop_
_entity.id
_entity.type
_entity.pdbx_description
1 polymer ?
#
loop_
_entity_poly.entity_id
_entity_poly.type
_entity_poly.pdbx_seq_one_letter_code
_entity_poly.pdbx_strand_id
1 'polypeptide(L)' 'MGTAYADSVQDLIDALGRLPGIGPKSAQRIAFHLLKVDAEEANRLARAIVEAKEKVGFCARCF' A
#
# COMPACT_ATOMS: atom_id res chain seq x y z
N MET A 1 2.00 -20.55 -11.57
CA MET A 1 1.47 -20.87 -10.23
C MET A 1 0.36 -19.86 -9.99
N GLY A 2 -0.89 -20.29 -10.08
CA GLY A 2 -2.02 -19.44 -10.46
C GLY A 2 -2.37 -18.36 -9.43
N THR A 3 -2.79 -17.22 -9.95
CA THR A 3 -3.50 -16.20 -9.17
C THR A 3 -4.77 -15.83 -9.93
N ALA A 4 -5.88 -15.79 -9.20
CA ALA A 4 -7.22 -15.52 -9.72
C ALA A 4 -7.43 -14.03 -10.12
N TYR A 5 -6.35 -13.25 -10.23
CA TYR A 5 -6.36 -11.80 -10.44
C TYR A 5 -5.24 -11.39 -11.40
N ALA A 6 -5.42 -10.25 -12.08
CA ALA A 6 -4.37 -9.66 -12.91
C ALA A 6 -3.09 -9.41 -12.08
N ASP A 7 -1.91 -9.61 -12.68
CA ASP A 7 -0.61 -9.55 -12.01
C ASP A 7 -0.44 -8.26 -11.17
N SER A 8 -0.90 -7.11 -11.69
CA SER A 8 -0.84 -5.82 -11.01
C SER A 8 -1.66 -5.75 -9.71
N VAL A 9 -2.75 -6.51 -9.61
CA VAL A 9 -3.57 -6.57 -8.39
C VAL A 9 -2.91 -7.45 -7.35
N GLN A 10 -2.29 -8.56 -7.78
CA GLN A 10 -1.56 -9.44 -6.88
C GLN A 10 -0.37 -8.71 -6.24
N ASP A 11 0.39 -7.94 -7.03
CA ASP A 11 1.51 -7.13 -6.53
C ASP A 11 1.06 -6.15 -5.44
N LEU A 12 -0.10 -5.49 -5.63
CA LEU A 12 -0.68 -4.59 -4.64
C LEU A 12 -1.06 -5.32 -3.36
N ILE A 13 -1.69 -6.50 -3.47
CA ILE A 13 -2.06 -7.33 -2.32
C ILE A 13 -0.80 -7.75 -1.54
N ASP A 14 0.24 -8.19 -2.24
CA ASP A 14 1.47 -8.66 -1.62
C ASP A 14 2.22 -7.51 -0.93
N ALA A 15 2.25 -6.32 -1.56
CA ALA A 15 2.84 -5.13 -0.95
C ALA A 15 2.12 -4.72 0.34
N LEU A 16 0.78 -4.70 0.32
CA LEU A 16 -0.03 -4.37 1.49
C LEU A 16 0.09 -5.43 2.60
N GLY A 17 0.22 -6.70 2.24
CA GLY A 17 0.38 -7.81 3.19
C GLY A 17 1.72 -7.83 3.93
N ARG A 18 2.72 -7.07 3.49
CA ARG A 18 4.00 -6.90 4.20
C ARG A 18 3.91 -5.92 5.36
N LEU A 19 2.83 -5.15 5.47
CA LEU A 19 2.65 -4.17 6.53
C LEU A 19 2.27 -4.87 7.86
N PRO A 20 2.82 -4.41 9.00
CA PRO A 20 2.49 -4.98 10.29
C PRO A 20 0.99 -4.83 10.57
N GLY A 21 0.33 -5.92 10.96
CA GLY A 21 -1.10 -5.93 11.25
C GLY A 21 -2.02 -6.11 10.04
N ILE A 22 -1.48 -6.22 8.81
CA ILE A 22 -2.28 -6.48 7.60
C ILE A 22 -2.05 -7.90 7.10
N GLY A 23 -2.98 -8.80 7.42
CA GLY A 23 -2.99 -10.16 6.87
C GLY A 23 -3.51 -10.23 5.42
N PRO A 24 -3.36 -11.38 4.73
CA PRO A 24 -3.69 -11.52 3.31
C PRO A 24 -5.15 -11.18 2.96
N LYS A 25 -6.10 -11.55 3.82
CA LYS A 25 -7.52 -11.19 3.63
C LYS A 25 -7.76 -9.68 3.74
N SER A 26 -7.08 -9.00 4.67
CA SER A 26 -7.19 -7.56 4.83
C SER A 26 -6.51 -6.82 3.68
N ALA A 27 -5.32 -7.27 3.26
CA ALA A 27 -4.62 -6.73 2.09
C ALA A 27 -5.47 -6.81 0.82
N GLN A 28 -6.09 -7.96 0.56
CA GLN A 28 -7.04 -8.14 -0.55
C GLN A 28 -8.20 -7.15 -0.47
N ARG A 29 -8.83 -6.98 0.70
CA ARG A 29 -9.94 -6.03 0.87
C ARG A 29 -9.51 -4.59 0.58
N ILE A 30 -8.31 -4.19 1.02
CA ILE A 30 -7.77 -2.84 0.77
C ILE A 30 -7.45 -2.67 -0.72
N ALA A 31 -6.81 -3.65 -1.36
CA ALA A 31 -6.50 -3.60 -2.79
C ALA A 31 -7.77 -3.40 -3.64
N PHE A 32 -8.84 -4.17 -3.36
CA PHE A 32 -10.13 -4.00 -4.07
C PHE A 32 -10.83 -2.69 -3.75
N HIS A 33 -10.61 -2.10 -2.58
CA HIS A 33 -11.11 -0.77 -2.29
C HIS A 33 -10.38 0.28 -3.14
N LEU A 34 -9.04 0.21 -3.23
CA LEU A 34 -8.22 1.12 -4.03
C LEU A 34 -8.51 1.05 -5.54
N LEU A 35 -8.97 -0.10 -6.05
CA LEU A 35 -9.41 -0.22 -7.45
C LEU A 35 -10.77 0.46 -7.73
N LYS A 36 -11.55 0.78 -6.69
CA LYS A 36 -12.88 1.41 -6.82
C LYS A 36 -12.87 2.92 -6.59
N VAL A 37 -11.84 3.45 -5.93
CA VAL A 37 -11.68 4.89 -5.77
C VAL A 37 -11.23 5.51 -7.09
N ASP A 38 -11.38 6.83 -7.21
CA ASP A 38 -10.86 7.54 -8.37
C ASP A 38 -9.32 7.51 -8.42
N ALA A 39 -8.78 7.73 -9.62
CA ALA A 39 -7.34 7.71 -9.83
C ALA A 39 -6.62 8.81 -9.05
N GLU A 40 -7.29 9.93 -8.75
CA GLU A 40 -6.68 11.04 -8.02
C GLU A 40 -6.41 10.63 -6.57
N GLU A 41 -7.36 9.97 -5.91
CA GLU A 41 -7.27 9.47 -4.54
C GLU A 41 -6.21 8.38 -4.42
N ALA A 42 -6.18 7.42 -5.34
CA ALA A 42 -5.13 6.41 -5.37
C ALA A 42 -3.73 7.03 -5.50
N ASN A 43 -3.59 8.05 -6.35
CA ASN A 43 -2.34 8.77 -6.51
C ASN A 43 -1.97 9.62 -5.29
N ARG A 44 -2.95 10.24 -4.60
CA ARG A 44 -2.73 10.99 -3.35
C ARG A 44 -2.13 10.08 -2.28
N LEU A 45 -2.69 8.88 -2.10
CA LEU A 45 -2.16 7.89 -1.15
C LEU A 45 -0.73 7.47 -1.49
N ALA A 46 -0.45 7.14 -2.76
CA ALA A 46 0.89 6.75 -3.19
C ALA A 46 1.93 7.85 -2.92
N ARG A 47 1.59 9.12 -3.23
CA ARG A 47 2.45 10.27 -2.94
C ARG A 47 2.68 10.46 -1.45
N ALA A 48 1.64 10.34 -0.63
CA ALA A 48 1.78 10.48 0.82
C ALA A 48 2.77 9.47 1.42
N ILE A 49 2.77 8.22 0.92
CA ILE A 49 3.72 7.17 1.36
C ILE A 49 5.16 7.55 0.98
N VAL A 50 5.39 7.97 -0.26
CA VAL A 50 6.73 8.36 -0.75
C VAL A 50 7.24 9.58 0.00
N GLU A 51 6.42 10.64 0.10
CA GLU A 51 6.79 11.87 0.79
C GLU A 51 7.09 11.64 2.27
N ALA A 52 6.30 10.81 2.96
CA ALA A 52 6.57 10.46 4.35
C ALA A 52 7.93 9.76 4.49
N LYS A 53 8.26 8.83 3.57
CA LYS A 53 9.55 8.13 3.59
C LYS A 53 10.74 9.07 3.34
N GLU A 54 10.57 10.08 2.50
CA GLU A 54 11.61 11.05 2.16
C GLU A 54 11.79 12.14 3.22
N LYS A 55 10.69 12.66 3.76
CA LYS A 55 10.70 13.83 4.64
C LYS A 55 10.80 13.49 6.12
N VAL A 56 10.30 12.32 6.54
CA VAL A 56 10.32 11.93 7.95
C VAL A 56 11.69 11.32 8.27
N GLY A 57 12.54 12.15 8.87
CA GLY A 57 13.78 11.72 9.51
C GLY A 57 13.59 11.42 10.99
N PHE A 58 14.50 10.63 11.53
CA PHE A 58 14.62 10.45 12.96
C PHE A 58 15.23 11.69 13.60
N CYS A 59 14.69 12.13 14.74
CA CYS A 59 15.20 13.29 15.44
C CYS A 59 16.64 13.04 15.92
N ALA A 60 17.58 13.88 15.51
CA ALA A 60 19.00 13.73 15.88
C ALA A 60 19.30 13.87 17.39
N ARG A 61 18.30 14.17 18.23
CA ARG A 61 18.45 14.31 19.69
C ARG A 61 17.86 13.15 20.50
N CYS A 62 16.87 12.42 19.98
CA CYS A 62 16.10 11.46 20.78
C CYS A 62 15.85 10.10 20.13
N PHE A 63 16.29 9.90 18.88
CA PHE A 63 16.30 8.60 18.22
C PHE A 63 17.69 7.97 18.28
#